data_AF-A0AAU9R3T3-F1
#
_entry.id   AF-A0AAU9R3T3-F1
#
_cell.length_a   1.000
_cell.length_b   1.000
_cell.length_c   1.000
_cell.angle_alpha   90.00
_cell.angle_beta   90.00
_cell.angle_gamma   90.00
#
_symmetry.space_group_name_H-M   'P 1'
#
loop_
_entity.id
_entity.type
_entity.pdbx_description
1 polymer ?
#
loop_
_entity_poly.entity_id
_entity_poly.type
_entity_poly.pdbx_seq_one_letter_code
_entity_poly.pdbx_strand_id
1 'polypeptide(L)'
;MTEIFENSQLQFAQVLTQVASYAKSPEARNLLLQAQPLTKPAAVTHLLDETEEGTRLLERSLQLPFVSSDSLLPLINRAQKGLLLSADDLEKVADYLRVCELLQRFLYREKDLVPILNSYGEELQLFPKLVEQIYQSIEHGQVADSADRDLRRLRRQEQELSQEIKDTAGKLLHSKNVSQSLQEQRLVEKDGHLTLPVKSSFKKAIAGRIIAYSANGQTAFILPRKLDQLSSEEIAVKGQIEAIEAMILGQLTATVYEESHGLLRNIDVVAAIDQIMARARYSRELNGKRARLNQTNQLLLRGMRHPLLKNPVPLDLEIKPPVRGLIITGPNAGGKTAWKTKPQETT
;
A
#
# COMPACT_ATOMS: atom_id res chain seq x y z
N MET A 1 -27.17 37.52 -7.64
CA MET A 1 -26.05 36.92 -6.89
C MET A 1 -26.66 35.98 -5.89
N THR A 2 -26.65 34.69 -6.21
CA THR A 2 -27.29 33.66 -5.39
C THR A 2 -26.34 33.34 -4.25
N GLU A 3 -26.68 33.76 -3.03
CA GLU A 3 -26.07 33.20 -1.82
C GLU A 3 -26.37 31.70 -1.82
N ILE A 4 -25.40 30.91 -2.27
CA ILE A 4 -25.36 29.48 -2.01
C ILE A 4 -25.23 29.39 -0.49
N PHE A 5 -26.26 28.89 0.19
CA PHE A 5 -26.25 28.63 1.63
C PHE A 5 -24.87 28.08 2.03
N GLU A 6 -24.22 28.68 3.03
CA GLU A 6 -22.93 28.19 3.51
C GLU A 6 -23.04 26.70 3.85
N ASN A 7 -22.12 25.86 3.34
CA ASN A 7 -22.12 24.40 3.54
C ASN A 7 -22.22 23.99 5.02
N SER A 8 -21.81 24.87 5.94
CA SER A 8 -21.97 24.74 7.40
C SER A 8 -23.43 24.56 7.81
N GLN A 9 -24.35 25.30 7.17
CA GLN A 9 -25.78 25.23 7.41
C GLN A 9 -26.42 23.99 6.79
N LEU A 10 -25.74 23.19 5.98
CA LEU A 10 -26.31 21.95 5.40
C LEU A 10 -25.81 20.68 6.08
N GLN A 11 -24.91 20.81 7.07
CA GLN A 11 -24.18 19.67 7.66
C GLN A 11 -23.54 18.77 6.59
N PHE A 12 -23.29 19.31 5.40
CA PHE A 12 -22.86 18.54 4.23
C PHE A 12 -21.50 17.90 4.47
N ALA A 13 -20.58 18.64 5.13
CA ALA A 13 -19.29 18.11 5.55
C ALA A 13 -19.41 16.87 6.46
N GLN A 14 -20.42 16.80 7.34
CA GLN A 14 -20.64 15.64 8.20
C GLN A 14 -21.13 14.43 7.39
N VAL A 15 -21.98 14.65 6.39
CA VAL A 15 -22.39 13.61 5.43
C VAL A 15 -21.19 13.14 4.63
N LEU A 16 -20.35 14.04 4.11
CA LEU A 16 -19.13 13.67 3.39
C LEU A 16 -18.19 12.83 4.25
N THR A 17 -18.02 13.16 5.53
CA THR A 17 -17.25 12.33 6.48
C THR A 17 -17.84 10.93 6.62
N GLN A 18 -19.16 10.80 6.72
CA GLN A 18 -19.80 9.48 6.76
C GLN A 18 -19.55 8.69 5.46
N VAL A 19 -19.74 9.32 4.29
CA VAL A 19 -19.50 8.68 2.98
C VAL A 19 -18.03 8.27 2.82
N ALA A 20 -17.10 9.14 3.21
CA ALA A 20 -15.66 8.92 3.11
C ALA A 20 -15.17 7.76 4.01
N SER A 21 -15.93 7.39 5.04
CA SER A 21 -15.63 6.20 5.85
C SER A 21 -15.87 4.87 5.09
N TYR A 22 -16.64 4.90 3.99
CA TYR A 22 -16.86 3.76 3.10
C TYR A 22 -15.83 3.65 1.97
N ALA A 23 -14.94 4.64 1.82
CA ALA A 23 -13.83 4.58 0.87
C ALA A 23 -12.68 3.73 1.42
N LYS A 24 -12.13 2.88 0.56
CA LYS A 24 -11.04 1.97 0.90
C LYS A 24 -9.65 2.59 0.66
N SER A 25 -9.51 3.48 -0.31
CA SER A 25 -8.27 4.22 -0.62
C SER A 25 -8.23 5.59 0.08
N PRO A 26 -7.04 6.08 0.47
CA PRO A 26 -6.87 7.45 0.96
C PRO A 26 -7.26 8.52 -0.06
N GLU A 27 -6.92 8.30 -1.34
CA GLU A 27 -7.19 9.25 -2.42
C GLU A 27 -8.70 9.46 -2.58
N ALA A 28 -9.48 8.38 -2.64
CA ALA A 28 -10.94 8.48 -2.70
C ALA A 28 -11.52 9.17 -1.46
N ARG A 29 -11.00 8.84 -0.26
CA ARG A 29 -11.42 9.48 1.00
C ARG A 29 -11.18 10.99 0.97
N ASN A 30 -9.98 11.42 0.56
CA ASN A 30 -9.62 12.83 0.47
C ASN A 30 -10.47 13.57 -0.55
N LEU A 31 -10.67 12.98 -1.73
CA LEU A 31 -11.54 13.55 -2.77
C LEU A 31 -13.00 13.68 -2.27
N LEU A 32 -13.50 12.74 -1.47
CA LEU A 32 -14.87 12.80 -0.93
C LEU A 32 -15.00 13.91 0.11
N LEU A 33 -14.02 14.06 1.00
CA LEU A 33 -14.02 15.10 2.03
C LEU A 33 -13.94 16.52 1.45
N GLN A 34 -13.35 16.68 0.26
CA GLN A 34 -13.21 17.96 -0.44
C GLN A 34 -14.38 18.25 -1.41
N ALA A 35 -15.30 17.30 -1.59
CA ALA A 35 -16.39 17.42 -2.55
C ALA A 35 -17.30 18.61 -2.23
N GLN A 36 -17.85 19.23 -3.28
CA GLN A 36 -18.77 20.37 -3.19
C GLN A 36 -20.10 20.02 -3.86
N PRO A 37 -21.23 20.61 -3.42
CA PRO A 37 -22.50 20.42 -4.09
C PRO A 37 -22.42 20.89 -5.55
N LEU A 38 -22.88 20.05 -6.49
CA LEU A 38 -22.97 20.40 -7.90
C LEU A 38 -24.34 20.99 -8.23
N THR A 39 -24.36 22.02 -9.08
CA THR A 39 -25.60 22.74 -9.46
C THR A 39 -25.98 22.55 -10.93
N LYS A 40 -25.06 22.07 -11.76
CA LYS A 40 -25.33 21.79 -13.18
C LYS A 40 -26.08 20.46 -13.31
N PRO A 41 -27.30 20.41 -13.89
CA PRO A 41 -28.10 19.19 -13.95
C PRO A 41 -27.37 18.00 -14.56
N ALA A 42 -26.61 18.20 -15.64
CA ALA A 42 -25.83 17.12 -16.28
C ALA A 42 -24.80 16.49 -15.33
N ALA A 43 -24.10 17.31 -14.54
CA ALA A 43 -23.09 16.82 -13.60
C ALA A 43 -23.73 16.10 -12.39
N VAL A 44 -24.88 16.58 -11.93
CA VAL A 44 -25.66 15.91 -10.87
C VAL A 44 -26.18 14.57 -11.36
N THR A 45 -26.75 14.51 -12.58
CA THR A 45 -27.21 13.26 -13.20
C THR A 45 -26.08 12.26 -13.32
N HIS A 46 -24.89 12.69 -13.77
CA HIS A 46 -23.72 11.81 -13.87
C HIS A 46 -23.35 11.16 -12.53
N LEU A 47 -23.23 11.95 -11.45
CA LEU A 47 -22.94 11.41 -10.11
C LEU A 47 -24.03 10.46 -9.59
N LEU A 48 -25.29 10.74 -9.90
CA LEU A 48 -26.42 9.89 -9.55
C LEU A 48 -26.36 8.55 -10.30
N ASP A 49 -26.02 8.59 -11.59
CA ASP A 49 -25.92 7.41 -12.45
C ASP A 49 -24.75 6.52 -12.04
N GLU A 50 -23.56 7.12 -11.82
CA GLU A 50 -22.40 6.43 -11.23
C GLU A 50 -22.77 5.68 -9.93
N THR A 51 -23.44 6.39 -9.01
CA THR A 51 -23.81 5.82 -7.71
C THR A 51 -24.83 4.69 -7.86
N GLU A 52 -25.75 4.80 -8.81
CA GLU A 52 -26.71 3.74 -9.14
C GLU A 52 -26.01 2.51 -9.72
N GLU A 53 -25.02 2.67 -10.60
CA GLU A 53 -24.20 1.56 -11.10
C GLU A 53 -23.50 0.80 -9.97
N GLY A 54 -22.84 1.52 -9.07
CA GLY A 54 -22.19 0.92 -7.90
C GLY A 54 -23.20 0.20 -7.01
N THR A 55 -24.41 0.74 -6.86
CA THR A 55 -25.48 0.09 -6.08
C THR A 55 -25.95 -1.21 -6.74
N ARG A 56 -26.10 -1.24 -8.08
CA ARG A 56 -26.44 -2.46 -8.83
C ARG A 56 -25.42 -3.58 -8.62
N LEU A 57 -24.12 -3.28 -8.58
CA LEU A 57 -23.07 -4.27 -8.26
C LEU A 57 -23.28 -4.85 -6.86
N LEU A 58 -23.53 -3.99 -5.88
CA LEU A 58 -23.73 -4.38 -4.48
C LEU A 58 -25.00 -5.22 -4.28
N GLU A 59 -26.08 -4.94 -5.01
CA GLU A 59 -27.33 -5.70 -4.99
C GLU A 59 -27.15 -7.11 -5.57
N ARG A 60 -26.33 -7.24 -6.62
CA ARG A 60 -25.97 -8.55 -7.19
C ARG A 60 -24.89 -9.31 -6.42
N SER A 61 -24.46 -8.78 -5.27
CA SER A 61 -23.36 -9.34 -4.47
C SER A 61 -22.05 -9.51 -5.25
N LEU A 62 -21.83 -8.69 -6.29
CA LEU A 62 -20.61 -8.72 -7.07
C LEU A 62 -19.53 -7.90 -6.35
N GLN A 63 -18.41 -8.54 -6.06
CA GLN A 63 -17.27 -7.88 -5.41
C GLN A 63 -16.26 -7.42 -6.47
N LEU A 64 -15.99 -6.11 -6.46
CA LEU A 64 -14.91 -5.53 -7.25
C LEU A 64 -13.56 -6.00 -6.69
N PRO A 65 -12.65 -6.49 -7.55
CA PRO A 65 -11.23 -6.57 -7.22
C PRO A 65 -10.75 -5.20 -6.76
N PHE A 66 -10.12 -5.12 -5.60
CA PHE A 66 -9.65 -3.87 -5.05
C PHE A 66 -8.30 -4.06 -4.37
N VAL A 67 -7.42 -3.11 -4.61
CA VAL A 67 -6.13 -2.97 -3.93
C VAL A 67 -6.03 -1.53 -3.44
N SER A 68 -5.58 -1.35 -2.20
CA SER A 68 -5.31 -0.01 -1.70
C SER A 68 -4.06 0.55 -2.36
N SER A 69 -4.10 1.83 -2.73
CA SER A 69 -2.96 2.62 -3.21
C SER A 69 -2.03 3.09 -2.07
N ASP A 70 -2.38 2.82 -0.80
CA ASP A 70 -1.64 3.25 0.41
C ASP A 70 -0.13 3.10 0.28
N SER A 71 0.30 1.93 -0.22
CA SER A 71 1.72 1.61 -0.37
C SER A 71 2.30 2.02 -1.71
N LEU A 72 1.51 2.28 -2.75
CA LEU A 72 2.05 2.48 -4.11
C LEU A 72 2.57 3.90 -4.34
N LEU A 73 1.79 4.92 -3.97
CA LEU A 73 2.17 6.31 -4.19
C LEU A 73 3.53 6.68 -3.57
N PRO A 74 3.87 6.24 -2.34
CA PRO A 74 5.21 6.44 -1.77
C PRO A 74 6.33 5.79 -2.60
N LEU A 75 6.09 4.63 -3.21
CA LEU A 75 7.08 3.91 -4.01
C LEU A 75 7.33 4.60 -5.34
N ILE A 76 6.28 5.06 -6.02
CA ILE A 76 6.41 5.86 -7.24
C ILE A 76 7.21 7.13 -6.94
N ASN A 77 6.88 7.84 -5.85
CA ASN A 77 7.59 9.04 -5.43
C ASN A 77 9.07 8.77 -5.09
N ARG A 78 9.39 7.61 -4.50
CA ARG A 78 10.77 7.19 -4.24
C ARG A 78 11.52 6.96 -5.55
N ALA A 79 10.94 6.20 -6.49
CA ALA A 79 11.52 5.95 -7.80
C ALA A 79 11.76 7.27 -8.58
N GLN A 80 10.80 8.21 -8.55
CA GLN A 80 10.93 9.54 -9.16
C GLN A 80 12.04 10.41 -8.55
N LYS A 81 12.41 10.16 -7.28
CA LYS A 81 13.55 10.81 -6.63
C LYS A 81 14.88 10.08 -6.89
N GLY A 82 14.88 9.03 -7.72
CA GLY A 82 16.05 8.20 -7.99
C GLY A 82 16.45 7.29 -6.82
N LEU A 83 15.54 7.06 -5.86
CA LEU A 83 15.79 6.14 -4.75
C LEU A 83 15.48 4.71 -5.17
N LEU A 84 16.40 3.80 -4.86
CA LEU A 84 16.25 2.38 -5.14
C LEU A 84 15.03 1.79 -4.41
N LEU A 85 14.23 1.01 -5.13
CA LEU A 85 13.17 0.19 -4.54
C LEU A 85 13.74 -1.17 -4.13
N SER A 86 13.33 -1.65 -2.96
CA SER A 86 13.66 -3.00 -2.52
C SER A 86 12.86 -4.04 -3.31
N ALA A 87 13.23 -5.31 -3.21
CA ALA A 87 12.48 -6.40 -3.84
C ALA A 87 11.02 -6.47 -3.35
N ASP A 88 10.78 -6.32 -2.05
CA ASP A 88 9.42 -6.23 -1.46
C ASP A 88 8.63 -5.00 -1.96
N ASP A 89 9.30 -3.86 -2.16
CA ASP A 89 8.67 -2.69 -2.77
C ASP A 89 8.21 -2.97 -4.21
N LEU A 90 9.05 -3.65 -5.01
CA LEU A 90 8.75 -3.99 -6.40
C LEU A 90 7.64 -5.05 -6.51
N GLU A 91 7.61 -6.06 -5.63
CA GLU A 91 6.47 -6.99 -5.55
C GLU A 91 5.15 -6.26 -5.30
N LYS A 92 5.11 -5.27 -4.39
CA LYS A 92 3.91 -4.45 -4.16
C LYS A 92 3.48 -3.68 -5.40
N VAL A 93 4.43 -3.18 -6.20
CA VAL A 93 4.12 -2.55 -7.49
C VAL A 93 3.46 -3.55 -8.44
N ALA A 94 4.05 -4.74 -8.61
CA ALA A 94 3.50 -5.78 -9.49
C ALA A 94 2.13 -6.29 -9.03
N ASP A 95 1.94 -6.50 -7.73
CA ASP A 95 0.66 -6.91 -7.13
C ASP A 95 -0.44 -5.88 -7.41
N TYR A 96 -0.15 -4.59 -7.23
CA TYR A 96 -1.10 -3.53 -7.54
C TYR A 96 -1.52 -3.56 -9.01
N LEU A 97 -0.54 -3.66 -9.91
CA LEU A 97 -0.76 -3.69 -11.36
C LEU A 97 -1.62 -4.90 -11.78
N ARG A 98 -1.39 -6.07 -11.18
CA ARG A 98 -2.26 -7.24 -11.38
C ARG A 98 -3.68 -6.99 -10.94
N VAL A 99 -3.89 -6.31 -9.81
CA VAL A 99 -5.25 -5.99 -9.35
C VAL A 99 -5.93 -4.97 -10.27
N CYS A 100 -5.20 -3.98 -10.81
CA CYS A 100 -5.73 -3.10 -11.85
C CYS A 100 -6.20 -3.89 -13.08
N GLU A 101 -5.42 -4.87 -13.53
CA GLU A 101 -5.81 -5.75 -14.64
C GLU A 101 -7.06 -6.57 -14.31
N LEU A 102 -7.15 -7.14 -13.11
CA LEU A 102 -8.33 -7.87 -12.65
C LEU A 102 -9.57 -6.96 -12.57
N LEU A 103 -9.40 -5.73 -12.10
CA LEU A 103 -10.46 -4.73 -12.02
C LEU A 103 -10.97 -4.37 -13.43
N GLN A 104 -10.07 -4.08 -14.37
CA GLN A 104 -10.43 -3.79 -15.76
C GLN A 104 -11.20 -4.97 -16.39
N ARG A 105 -10.69 -6.20 -16.25
CA ARG A 105 -11.35 -7.40 -16.78
C ARG A 105 -12.72 -7.63 -16.16
N PHE A 106 -12.86 -7.40 -14.86
CA PHE A 106 -14.14 -7.48 -14.16
C PHE A 106 -15.13 -6.48 -14.73
N LEU A 107 -14.74 -5.20 -14.86
CA LEU A 107 -15.62 -4.14 -15.35
C LEU A 107 -16.04 -4.38 -16.81
N TYR A 108 -15.12 -4.85 -17.64
CA TYR A 108 -15.42 -5.23 -19.01
C TYR A 108 -16.45 -6.38 -19.10
N ARG A 109 -16.33 -7.39 -18.23
CA ARG A 109 -17.31 -8.49 -18.17
C ARG A 109 -18.70 -8.00 -17.77
N GLU A 110 -18.77 -7.03 -16.87
CA GLU A 110 -20.03 -6.46 -16.36
C GLU A 110 -20.47 -5.19 -17.12
N LYS A 111 -19.90 -4.89 -18.29
CA LYS A 111 -20.10 -3.61 -19.02
C LYS A 111 -21.56 -3.28 -19.33
N ASP A 112 -22.41 -4.29 -19.52
CA ASP A 112 -23.85 -4.07 -19.78
C ASP A 112 -24.60 -3.68 -18.49
N LEU A 113 -24.09 -4.09 -17.33
CA LEU A 113 -24.62 -3.75 -16.01
C LEU A 113 -24.11 -2.39 -15.52
N VAL A 114 -22.84 -2.09 -15.81
CA VAL A 114 -22.12 -0.91 -15.31
C VAL A 114 -21.31 -0.19 -16.40
N PRO A 115 -21.96 0.33 -17.45
CA PRO A 115 -21.26 0.98 -18.56
C PRO A 115 -20.40 2.20 -18.15
N ILE A 116 -20.82 2.98 -17.14
CA ILE A 116 -20.06 4.13 -16.65
C ILE A 116 -18.82 3.65 -15.89
N LEU A 117 -18.96 2.69 -14.97
CA LEU A 117 -17.78 2.13 -14.30
C LEU A 117 -16.82 1.45 -15.29
N ASN A 118 -17.35 0.81 -16.34
CA ASN A 118 -16.52 0.26 -17.41
C ASN A 118 -15.72 1.35 -18.15
N SER A 119 -16.28 2.55 -18.40
CA SER A 119 -15.50 3.61 -19.04
C SER A 119 -14.30 4.05 -18.19
N TYR A 120 -14.43 4.08 -16.86
CA TYR A 120 -13.27 4.26 -15.97
C TYR A 120 -12.29 3.09 -16.09
N GLY A 121 -12.78 1.85 -16.15
CA GLY A 121 -11.94 0.66 -16.34
C GLY A 121 -11.13 0.69 -17.65
N GLU A 122 -11.69 1.27 -18.72
CA GLU A 122 -11.01 1.45 -20.02
C GLU A 122 -9.85 2.46 -19.94
N GLU A 123 -9.85 3.36 -18.96
CA GLU A 123 -8.74 4.31 -18.72
C GLU A 123 -7.56 3.66 -17.99
N LEU A 124 -7.75 2.48 -17.36
CA LEU A 124 -6.66 1.76 -16.70
C LEU A 124 -5.62 1.31 -17.72
N GLN A 125 -4.37 1.71 -17.48
CA GLN A 125 -3.22 1.28 -18.25
C GLN A 125 -2.69 -0.06 -17.72
N LEU A 126 -2.35 -0.96 -18.63
CA LEU A 126 -1.76 -2.26 -18.29
C LEU A 126 -0.25 -2.26 -18.53
N PHE A 127 0.49 -2.91 -17.64
CA PHE A 127 1.95 -2.97 -17.69
C PHE A 127 2.46 -4.42 -17.63
N PRO A 128 2.03 -5.30 -18.56
CA PRO A 128 2.32 -6.74 -18.47
C PRO A 128 3.83 -7.02 -18.48
N LYS A 129 4.61 -6.23 -19.23
CA LYS A 129 6.08 -6.36 -19.29
C LYS A 129 6.74 -6.07 -17.94
N LEU A 130 6.37 -4.98 -17.27
CA LEU A 130 6.90 -4.61 -15.96
C LEU A 130 6.53 -5.67 -14.92
N VAL A 131 5.27 -6.11 -14.91
CA VAL A 131 4.80 -7.17 -14.01
C VAL A 131 5.58 -8.48 -14.23
N GLU A 132 5.75 -8.88 -15.49
CA GLU A 132 6.51 -10.08 -15.84
C GLU A 132 7.99 -9.96 -15.42
N GLN A 133 8.64 -8.83 -15.70
CA GLN A 133 10.03 -8.58 -15.32
C GLN A 133 10.21 -8.65 -13.80
N ILE A 134 9.30 -8.04 -13.03
CA ILE A 134 9.36 -8.09 -11.56
C ILE A 134 9.28 -9.54 -11.06
N TYR A 135 8.27 -10.32 -11.47
CA TYR A 135 8.12 -11.69 -10.97
C TYR A 135 9.13 -12.70 -11.53
N GLN A 136 9.82 -12.39 -12.64
CA GLN A 136 10.93 -13.21 -13.12
C GLN A 136 12.22 -12.93 -12.33
N SER A 137 12.39 -11.70 -11.84
CA SER A 137 13.58 -11.26 -11.13
C SER A 137 13.48 -11.33 -9.61
N ILE A 138 12.27 -11.37 -9.05
CA ILE A 138 12.01 -11.29 -7.61
C ILE A 138 11.11 -12.44 -7.17
N GLU A 139 11.52 -13.07 -6.07
CA GLU A 139 10.79 -14.16 -5.42
C GLU A 139 10.91 -14.02 -3.90
N HIS A 140 9.77 -14.02 -3.20
CA HIS A 140 9.69 -13.94 -1.73
C HIS A 140 10.40 -12.70 -1.15
N GLY A 141 10.23 -11.54 -1.80
CA GLY A 141 10.83 -10.29 -1.36
C GLY A 141 12.36 -10.23 -1.50
N GLN A 142 12.96 -11.09 -2.32
CA GLN A 142 14.39 -11.10 -2.63
C GLN A 142 14.62 -11.27 -4.13
N VAL A 143 15.79 -10.85 -4.62
CA VAL A 143 16.19 -11.12 -6.01
C VAL A 143 16.36 -12.64 -6.18
N ALA A 144 15.66 -13.21 -7.16
CA ALA A 144 15.64 -14.65 -7.41
C ALA A 144 16.97 -15.16 -7.98
N ASP A 145 17.33 -16.40 -7.66
CA ASP A 145 18.51 -17.08 -8.25
C ASP A 145 18.37 -17.27 -9.77
N SER A 146 17.17 -17.16 -10.32
CA SER A 146 16.91 -17.18 -11.77
C SER A 146 17.11 -15.84 -12.45
N ALA A 147 17.20 -14.74 -11.69
CA ALA A 147 17.32 -13.40 -12.25
C ALA A 147 18.64 -13.21 -13.01
N ASP A 148 19.72 -13.82 -12.53
CA ASP A 148 21.05 -13.72 -13.14
C ASP A 148 21.89 -14.99 -12.91
N ARG A 149 22.63 -15.42 -13.94
CA ARG A 149 23.44 -16.65 -13.88
C ARG A 149 24.67 -16.50 -12.99
N ASP A 150 25.30 -15.33 -12.99
CA ASP A 150 26.44 -15.02 -12.13
C ASP A 150 25.99 -14.86 -10.68
N LEU A 151 24.82 -14.26 -10.42
CA LEU A 151 24.23 -14.22 -9.08
C LEU A 151 24.09 -15.63 -8.48
N ARG A 152 23.49 -16.55 -9.24
CA ARG A 152 23.35 -17.96 -8.81
C ARG A 152 24.69 -18.61 -8.52
N ARG A 153 25.68 -18.40 -9.40
CA ARG A 153 27.03 -18.95 -9.24
C ARG A 153 27.70 -18.40 -7.98
N LEU A 154 27.60 -17.09 -7.74
CA LEU A 154 28.20 -16.43 -6.59
C LEU A 154 27.53 -16.83 -5.28
N ARG A 155 26.19 -16.95 -5.22
CA ARG A 155 25.49 -17.46 -4.03
C ARG A 155 25.89 -18.89 -3.70
N ARG A 156 26.08 -19.75 -4.72
CA ARG A 156 26.63 -21.08 -4.51
C ARG A 156 28.07 -21.04 -3.97
N GLN A 157 28.93 -20.18 -4.54
CA GLN A 157 30.30 -20.00 -4.06
C GLN A 157 30.33 -19.49 -2.62
N GLU A 158 29.44 -18.55 -2.26
CA GLU A 158 29.28 -18.05 -0.90
C GLU A 158 28.92 -19.20 0.06
N GLN A 159 27.93 -20.04 -0.29
CA GLN A 159 27.55 -21.20 0.51
C GLN A 159 28.70 -22.19 0.70
N GLU A 160 29.45 -22.48 -0.38
CA GLU A 160 30.62 -23.37 -0.35
C GLU A 160 31.72 -22.79 0.55
N LEU A 161 32.02 -21.49 0.45
CA LEU A 161 32.98 -20.79 1.32
C LEU A 161 32.53 -20.79 2.78
N SER A 162 31.25 -20.51 3.04
CA SER A 162 30.67 -20.51 4.39
C SER A 162 30.77 -21.90 5.04
N GLN A 163 30.61 -22.97 4.25
CA GLN A 163 30.83 -24.34 4.73
C GLN A 163 32.33 -24.65 4.94
N GLU A 164 33.22 -24.22 4.03
CA GLU A 164 34.67 -24.40 4.20
C GLU A 164 35.19 -23.67 5.45
N ILE A 165 34.68 -22.49 5.75
CA ILE A 165 34.98 -21.73 6.98
C ILE A 165 34.59 -22.55 8.21
N LYS A 166 33.35 -23.08 8.26
CA LYS A 166 32.87 -23.90 9.37
C LYS A 166 33.72 -25.16 9.56
N ASP A 167 34.00 -25.88 8.47
CA ASP A 167 34.79 -27.11 8.49
C ASP A 167 36.23 -26.85 8.92
N THR A 168 36.85 -25.79 8.39
CA THR A 168 38.21 -25.37 8.75
C THR A 168 38.29 -24.98 10.21
N ALA A 169 37.32 -24.22 10.70
CA ALA A 169 37.28 -23.78 12.09
C ALA A 169 37.08 -24.98 13.04
N GLY A 170 36.22 -25.94 12.66
CA GLY A 170 36.05 -27.21 13.37
C GLY A 170 37.34 -28.05 13.40
N LYS A 171 38.03 -28.21 12.27
CA LYS A 171 39.31 -28.92 12.20
C LYS A 171 40.39 -28.27 13.06
N LEU A 172 40.46 -26.93 13.07
CA LEU A 172 41.41 -26.19 13.88
C LEU A 172 41.15 -26.43 15.37
N LEU A 173 39.90 -26.32 15.84
CA LEU A 173 39.52 -26.55 17.23
C LEU A 173 39.92 -27.95 17.74
N HIS A 174 39.76 -28.98 16.91
CA HIS A 174 40.02 -30.38 17.28
C HIS A 174 41.45 -30.85 17.00
N SER A 175 42.28 -30.03 16.36
CA SER A 175 43.67 -30.40 16.10
C SER A 175 44.47 -30.43 17.40
N LYS A 176 45.24 -31.51 17.63
CA LYS A 176 45.95 -31.74 18.90
C LYS A 176 46.82 -30.56 19.35
N ASN A 177 47.54 -29.94 18.42
CA ASN A 177 48.46 -28.83 18.70
C ASN A 177 47.71 -27.54 19.08
N VAL A 178 46.59 -27.26 18.44
CA VAL A 178 45.77 -26.07 18.73
C VAL A 178 45.02 -26.28 20.04
N SER A 179 44.37 -27.43 20.21
CA SER A 179 43.55 -27.77 21.38
C SER A 179 44.28 -27.61 22.71
N GLN A 180 45.56 -27.99 22.79
CA GLN A 180 46.40 -27.81 23.99
C GLN A 180 46.74 -26.34 24.30
N SER A 181 46.77 -25.50 23.26
CA SER A 181 47.10 -24.08 23.33
C SER A 181 45.87 -23.21 23.67
N LEU A 182 44.66 -23.74 23.49
CA LEU A 182 43.41 -23.02 23.74
C LEU A 182 43.15 -22.83 25.24
N GLN A 183 42.56 -21.68 25.57
CA GLN A 183 41.98 -21.40 26.86
C GLN A 183 40.58 -22.04 26.98
N GLU A 184 39.80 -22.01 25.90
CA GLU A 184 38.46 -22.59 25.79
C GLU A 184 38.33 -23.33 24.45
N GLN A 185 37.72 -24.53 24.44
CA GLN A 185 37.52 -25.31 23.21
C GLN A 185 36.28 -24.86 22.43
N ARG A 186 36.24 -23.57 22.09
CA ARG A 186 35.22 -22.98 21.24
C ARG A 186 35.78 -21.77 20.52
N LEU A 187 35.17 -21.42 19.39
CA LEU A 187 35.44 -20.14 18.74
C LEU A 187 34.77 -19.02 19.53
N VAL A 188 35.41 -17.86 19.52
CA VAL A 188 34.88 -16.64 20.13
C VAL A 188 34.91 -15.54 19.10
N GLU A 189 33.78 -14.86 18.93
CA GLU A 189 33.72 -13.70 18.06
C GLU A 189 34.36 -12.48 18.74
N LYS A 190 35.28 -11.83 18.04
CA LYS A 190 35.94 -10.59 18.47
C LYS A 190 36.01 -9.62 17.30
N ASP A 191 35.46 -8.42 17.51
CA ASP A 191 35.42 -7.35 16.50
C ASP A 191 34.92 -7.84 15.13
N GLY A 192 33.88 -8.70 15.13
CA GLY A 192 33.30 -9.30 13.92
C GLY A 192 34.09 -10.47 13.31
N HIS A 193 35.18 -10.91 13.94
CA HIS A 193 36.00 -12.03 13.47
C HIS A 193 35.83 -13.27 14.35
N LEU A 194 35.75 -14.44 13.72
CA LEU A 194 35.82 -15.75 14.40
C LEU A 194 37.27 -16.03 14.85
N THR A 195 37.50 -15.96 16.16
CA THR A 195 38.85 -16.12 16.74
C THR A 195 38.95 -17.37 17.61
N LEU A 196 40.18 -17.87 17.75
CA LEU A 196 40.56 -18.88 18.71
C LEU A 196 41.02 -18.20 20.02
N PRO A 197 40.45 -18.54 21.18
CA PRO A 197 40.92 -18.04 22.48
C PRO A 197 42.15 -18.85 22.91
N VAL A 198 43.34 -18.29 22.71
CA VAL A 198 44.62 -18.97 22.97
C VAL A 198 45.22 -18.45 24.27
N LYS A 199 45.79 -19.33 25.10
CA LYS A 199 46.59 -18.92 26.26
C LYS A 199 47.70 -17.97 25.81
N SER A 200 47.86 -16.83 26.47
CA SER A 200 48.86 -15.82 26.05
C SER A 200 50.30 -16.34 25.97
N SER A 201 50.65 -17.37 26.76
CA SER A 201 51.93 -18.08 26.68
C SER A 201 52.13 -18.87 25.38
N PHE A 202 51.04 -19.31 24.74
CA PHE A 202 51.02 -20.08 23.50
C PHE A 202 50.61 -19.24 22.28
N LYS A 203 50.58 -17.91 22.37
CA LYS A 203 50.12 -17.03 21.28
C LYS A 203 50.90 -17.15 19.97
N LYS A 204 52.12 -17.69 19.99
CA LYS A 204 52.93 -17.96 18.78
C LYS A 204 52.71 -19.36 18.19
N ALA A 205 51.95 -20.24 18.88
CA ALA A 205 51.71 -21.60 18.43
C ALA A 205 50.73 -21.68 17.24
N ILE A 206 49.96 -20.63 17.02
CA ILE A 206 48.95 -20.55 15.95
C ILE A 206 49.33 -19.40 15.02
N ALA A 207 49.51 -19.69 13.73
CA ALA A 207 49.77 -18.69 12.71
C ALA A 207 48.50 -17.88 12.44
N GLY A 208 48.53 -16.58 12.78
CA GLY A 208 47.37 -15.70 12.66
C GLY A 208 47.62 -14.31 13.22
N ARG A 209 46.62 -13.44 13.09
CA ARG A 209 46.63 -12.08 13.65
C ARG A 209 45.94 -12.07 15.00
N ILE A 210 46.51 -11.37 15.98
CA ILE A 210 45.85 -11.15 17.26
C ILE A 210 44.82 -10.04 17.06
N ILE A 211 43.55 -10.33 17.34
CA ILE A 211 42.45 -9.37 17.23
C ILE A 211 42.31 -8.60 18.54
N ALA A 212 42.31 -9.33 19.66
CA ALA A 212 42.13 -8.74 20.99
C ALA A 212 42.86 -9.54 22.07
N TYR A 213 42.95 -8.95 23.26
CA TYR A 213 43.35 -9.63 24.49
C TYR A 213 42.19 -9.63 25.49
N SER A 214 42.16 -10.61 26.40
CA SER A 214 41.27 -10.56 27.56
C SER A 214 41.65 -9.41 28.50
N ALA A 215 40.71 -8.97 29.34
CA ALA A 215 40.93 -7.85 30.27
C ALA A 215 42.13 -8.07 31.23
N ASN A 216 42.38 -9.32 31.61
CA ASN A 216 43.54 -9.71 32.43
C ASN A 216 44.80 -10.08 31.63
N GLY A 217 44.77 -9.95 30.30
CA GLY A 217 45.88 -10.27 29.39
C GLY A 217 46.24 -11.75 29.26
N GLN A 218 45.50 -12.67 29.90
CA GLN A 218 45.83 -14.09 29.93
C GLN A 218 45.40 -14.87 28.67
N THR A 219 44.46 -14.32 27.90
CA THR A 219 43.98 -14.91 26.65
C THR A 219 44.24 -13.95 25.49
N ALA A 220 44.85 -14.47 24.42
CA ALA A 220 44.96 -13.80 23.14
C ALA A 220 43.92 -14.39 22.18
N PHE A 221 43.09 -13.54 21.59
CA PHE A 221 42.10 -13.92 20.59
C PHE A 221 42.73 -13.84 19.20
N ILE A 222 43.04 -15.00 18.62
CA ILE A 222 43.82 -15.10 17.37
C ILE A 222 42.89 -15.49 16.23
N LEU A 223 42.90 -14.72 15.14
CA LEU A 223 42.30 -15.06 13.86
C LEU A 223 43.31 -15.88 13.04
N PRO A 224 43.10 -17.19 12.84
CA PRO A 224 44.01 -18.04 12.09
C PRO A 224 44.10 -17.62 10.62
N ARG A 225 45.31 -17.66 10.04
CA ARG A 225 45.57 -17.18 8.67
C ARG A 225 44.65 -17.80 7.60
N LYS A 226 44.36 -19.10 7.71
CA LYS A 226 43.48 -19.79 6.75
C LYS A 226 42.02 -19.36 6.89
N LEU A 227 41.54 -19.11 8.11
CA LEU A 227 40.19 -18.56 8.33
C LEU A 227 40.11 -17.11 7.83
N ASP A 228 41.14 -16.30 8.09
CA ASP A 228 41.23 -14.91 7.61
C ASP A 228 41.10 -14.82 6.07
N GLN A 229 41.82 -15.70 5.36
CA GLN A 229 41.76 -15.80 3.90
C GLN A 229 40.37 -16.18 3.40
N LEU A 230 39.76 -17.23 3.97
CA LEU A 230 38.43 -17.69 3.55
C LEU A 230 37.35 -16.65 3.85
N SER A 231 37.39 -16.02 5.03
CA SER A 231 36.45 -14.95 5.38
C SER A 231 36.61 -13.73 4.47
N SER A 232 37.84 -13.37 4.10
CA SER A 232 38.07 -12.27 3.14
C SER A 232 37.51 -12.58 1.75
N GLU A 233 37.64 -13.82 1.30
CA GLU A 233 37.05 -14.27 0.03
C GLU A 233 35.52 -14.28 0.08
N GLU A 234 34.92 -14.77 1.17
CA GLU A 234 33.47 -14.74 1.38
C GLU A 234 32.92 -13.30 1.36
N ILE A 235 33.62 -12.35 2.01
CA ILE A 235 33.24 -10.92 1.98
C ILE A 235 33.31 -10.37 0.54
N ALA A 236 34.35 -10.73 -0.23
CA ALA A 236 34.47 -10.28 -1.61
C ALA A 236 33.36 -10.84 -2.51
N VAL A 237 32.95 -12.10 -2.30
CA VAL A 237 31.81 -12.73 -3.00
C VAL A 237 30.50 -12.07 -2.62
N LYS A 238 30.26 -11.81 -1.32
CA LYS A 238 29.07 -11.08 -0.83
C LYS A 238 28.94 -9.70 -1.47
N GLY A 239 30.04 -8.94 -1.56
CA GLY A 239 30.03 -7.64 -2.23
C GLY A 239 29.68 -7.72 -3.73
N GLN A 240 30.07 -8.80 -4.42
CA GLN A 240 29.67 -9.03 -5.81
C GLN A 240 28.19 -9.38 -5.94
N ILE A 241 27.65 -10.19 -5.02
CA ILE A 241 26.22 -10.52 -4.94
C ILE A 241 25.41 -9.24 -4.77
N GLU A 242 25.74 -8.42 -3.76
CA GLU A 242 25.07 -7.15 -3.47
C GLU A 242 25.09 -6.19 -4.67
N ALA A 243 26.21 -6.15 -5.42
CA ALA A 243 26.33 -5.31 -6.61
C ALA A 243 25.39 -5.76 -7.75
N ILE A 244 25.28 -7.07 -8.00
CA ILE A 244 24.39 -7.62 -9.02
C ILE A 244 22.92 -7.40 -8.61
N GLU A 245 22.59 -7.66 -7.35
CA GLU A 245 21.24 -7.42 -6.83
C GLU A 245 20.85 -5.94 -6.96
N ALA A 246 21.74 -5.03 -6.57
CA ALA A 246 21.51 -3.59 -6.71
C ALA A 246 21.32 -3.17 -8.18
N MET A 247 22.05 -3.78 -9.11
CA MET A 247 21.88 -3.53 -10.55
C MET A 247 20.50 -3.98 -11.05
N ILE A 248 20.06 -5.17 -10.68
CA ILE A 248 18.75 -5.72 -11.05
C ILE A 248 17.62 -4.85 -10.48
N LEU A 249 17.69 -4.56 -9.17
CA LEU A 249 16.72 -3.69 -8.50
C LEU A 249 16.72 -2.28 -9.11
N GLY A 250 17.89 -1.78 -9.54
CA GLY A 250 18.05 -0.50 -10.19
C GLY A 250 17.35 -0.44 -11.55
N GLN A 251 17.49 -1.49 -12.36
CA GLN A 251 16.82 -1.61 -13.66
C GLN A 251 15.30 -1.67 -13.51
N LEU A 252 14.79 -2.45 -12.55
CA LEU A 252 13.36 -2.52 -12.27
C LEU A 252 12.84 -1.19 -11.73
N THR A 253 13.58 -0.54 -10.83
CA THR A 253 13.25 0.80 -10.33
C THR A 253 13.20 1.85 -11.45
N ALA A 254 14.13 1.79 -12.39
CA ALA A 254 14.14 2.67 -13.57
C ALA A 254 12.90 2.43 -14.45
N THR A 255 12.48 1.18 -14.63
CA THR A 255 11.25 0.86 -15.38
C THR A 255 10.01 1.39 -14.66
N VAL A 256 9.94 1.29 -13.32
CA VAL A 256 8.87 1.91 -12.51
C VAL A 256 8.87 3.44 -12.67
N TYR A 257 10.05 4.07 -12.73
CA TYR A 257 10.18 5.50 -12.98
C TYR A 257 9.66 5.90 -14.37
N GLU A 258 10.07 5.18 -15.41
CA GLU A 258 9.63 5.41 -16.81
C GLU A 258 8.10 5.33 -16.93
N GLU A 259 7.49 4.35 -16.27
CA GLU A 259 6.04 4.14 -16.31
C GLU A 259 5.26 4.98 -15.27
N SER A 260 5.95 5.81 -14.48
CA SER A 260 5.36 6.48 -13.31
C SER A 260 4.12 7.33 -13.62
N HIS A 261 4.07 7.99 -14.77
CA HIS A 261 2.89 8.75 -15.19
C HIS A 261 1.66 7.85 -15.36
N GLY A 262 1.84 6.68 -15.97
CA GLY A 262 0.77 5.70 -16.13
C GLY A 262 0.34 5.06 -14.82
N LEU A 263 1.29 4.80 -13.92
CA LEU A 263 1.01 4.31 -12.57
C LEU A 263 0.18 5.31 -11.75
N LEU A 264 0.52 6.61 -11.83
CA LEU A 264 -0.23 7.69 -11.17
C LEU A 264 -1.65 7.81 -11.75
N ARG A 265 -1.79 7.71 -13.08
CA ARG A 265 -3.11 7.68 -13.74
C ARG A 265 -3.97 6.51 -13.24
N ASN A 266 -3.39 5.33 -13.06
CA ASN A 266 -4.12 4.20 -12.49
C ASN A 266 -4.58 4.46 -11.04
N ILE A 267 -3.76 5.13 -10.22
CA ILE A 267 -4.18 5.54 -8.86
C ILE A 267 -5.40 6.44 -8.93
N ASP A 268 -5.40 7.45 -9.80
CA ASP A 268 -6.53 8.38 -9.96
C ASP A 268 -7.81 7.66 -10.40
N VAL A 269 -7.70 6.75 -11.38
CA VAL A 269 -8.84 5.97 -11.89
C VAL A 269 -9.39 5.03 -10.81
N VAL A 270 -8.53 4.32 -10.07
CA VAL A 270 -8.95 3.45 -8.96
C VAL A 270 -9.60 4.27 -7.85
N ALA A 271 -9.08 5.46 -7.55
CA ALA A 271 -9.67 6.37 -6.57
C ALA A 271 -11.06 6.86 -7.01
N ALA A 272 -11.25 7.19 -8.28
CA ALA A 272 -12.56 7.56 -8.83
C ALA A 272 -13.57 6.42 -8.70
N ILE A 273 -13.19 5.18 -9.06
CA ILE A 273 -14.03 3.99 -8.90
C ILE A 273 -14.39 3.77 -7.42
N ASP A 274 -13.42 3.91 -6.50
CA ASP A 274 -13.66 3.72 -5.07
C ASP A 274 -14.54 4.83 -4.48
N GLN A 275 -14.46 6.08 -4.96
CA GLN A 275 -15.44 7.11 -4.58
C GLN A 275 -16.87 6.71 -4.96
N ILE A 276 -17.06 6.20 -6.17
CA ILE A 276 -18.38 5.75 -6.64
C ILE A 276 -18.89 4.63 -5.74
N MET A 277 -18.02 3.66 -5.44
CA MET A 277 -18.37 2.54 -4.57
C MET A 277 -18.60 2.96 -3.12
N ALA A 278 -17.91 3.96 -2.60
CA ALA A 278 -18.16 4.52 -1.28
C ALA A 278 -19.56 5.14 -1.20
N ARG A 279 -19.97 5.93 -2.20
CA ARG A 279 -21.34 6.47 -2.30
C ARG A 279 -22.37 5.37 -2.42
N ALA A 280 -22.11 4.33 -3.21
CA ALA A 280 -23.00 3.18 -3.34
C ALA A 280 -23.16 2.39 -2.02
N ARG A 281 -22.07 2.13 -1.29
CA ARG A 281 -22.11 1.46 0.02
C ARG A 281 -22.89 2.28 1.03
N TYR A 282 -22.65 3.59 1.08
CA TYR A 282 -23.41 4.50 1.94
C TYR A 282 -24.89 4.57 1.58
N SER A 283 -25.21 4.62 0.28
CA SER A 283 -26.59 4.54 -0.22
C SER A 283 -27.26 3.25 0.24
N ARG A 284 -26.58 2.10 0.09
CA ARG A 284 -27.11 0.80 0.53
C ARG A 284 -27.36 0.75 2.04
N GLU A 285 -26.43 1.26 2.86
CA GLU A 285 -26.60 1.33 4.32
C GLU A 285 -27.87 2.12 4.71
N LEU A 286 -28.09 3.25 4.05
CA LEU A 286 -29.25 4.10 4.32
C LEU A 286 -30.54 3.66 3.63
N ASN A 287 -30.51 2.59 2.83
CA ASN A 287 -31.57 2.25 1.88
C ASN A 287 -31.95 3.45 0.97
N GLY A 288 -30.93 4.20 0.55
CA GLY A 288 -31.03 5.36 -0.32
C GLY A 288 -31.66 5.03 -1.67
N LYS A 289 -32.23 6.06 -2.29
CA LYS A 289 -32.86 5.97 -3.61
C LYS A 289 -32.30 7.06 -4.52
N ARG A 290 -32.06 6.73 -5.78
CA ARG A 290 -31.65 7.71 -6.80
C ARG A 290 -32.72 8.79 -6.94
N ALA A 291 -32.32 10.05 -6.77
CA ALA A 291 -33.21 11.19 -6.96
C ALA A 291 -33.52 11.40 -8.45
N ARG A 292 -34.74 11.85 -8.77
CA ARG A 292 -35.12 12.26 -10.13
C ARG A 292 -35.11 13.78 -10.21
N LEU A 293 -34.26 14.32 -11.08
CA LEU A 293 -34.21 15.75 -11.34
C LEU A 293 -35.39 16.16 -12.24
N ASN A 294 -35.91 17.36 -12.04
CA ASN A 294 -36.94 17.95 -12.89
C ASN A 294 -36.61 19.41 -13.22
N GLN A 295 -37.20 19.92 -14.30
CA GLN A 295 -37.09 21.32 -14.73
C GLN A 295 -38.31 22.16 -14.32
N THR A 296 -39.25 21.55 -13.58
CA THR A 296 -40.56 22.14 -13.25
C THR A 296 -40.59 22.84 -11.89
N ASN A 297 -39.43 23.03 -11.25
CA ASN A 297 -39.30 23.58 -9.90
C ASN A 297 -40.19 22.86 -8.86
N GLN A 298 -40.29 21.53 -9.00
CA GLN A 298 -41.03 20.68 -8.07
C GLN A 298 -40.06 19.99 -7.11
N LEU A 299 -40.40 19.96 -5.83
CA LEU A 299 -39.71 19.16 -4.82
C LEU A 299 -40.72 18.14 -4.29
N LEU A 300 -40.46 16.86 -4.56
CA LEU A 300 -41.25 15.75 -4.05
C LEU A 300 -40.33 14.80 -3.29
N LEU A 301 -40.47 14.79 -1.97
CA LEU A 301 -39.78 13.89 -1.07
C LEU A 301 -40.82 13.00 -0.41
N ARG A 302 -40.65 11.68 -0.52
CA ARG A 302 -41.52 10.67 0.08
C ARG A 302 -40.70 9.82 1.04
N GLY A 303 -41.16 9.70 2.28
CA GLY A 303 -40.47 8.96 3.33
C GLY A 303 -39.04 9.44 3.62
N MET A 304 -38.77 10.73 3.42
CA MET A 304 -37.46 11.33 3.63
C MET A 304 -36.99 11.13 5.07
N ARG A 305 -35.73 10.77 5.24
CA ARG A 305 -35.08 10.60 6.54
C ARG A 305 -33.82 11.44 6.59
N HIS A 306 -33.57 12.07 7.72
CA HIS A 306 -32.33 12.81 7.91
C HIS A 306 -31.18 11.82 8.11
N PRO A 307 -30.13 11.82 7.26
CA PRO A 307 -29.10 10.78 7.26
C PRO A 307 -28.24 10.75 8.53
N LEU A 308 -28.13 11.88 9.24
CA LEU A 308 -27.32 11.99 10.46
C LEU A 308 -28.08 11.65 11.76
N LEU A 309 -29.38 11.37 11.70
CA LEU A 309 -30.16 11.03 12.90
C LEU A 309 -30.13 9.52 13.16
N LYS A 310 -30.04 9.12 14.43
CA LYS A 310 -29.96 7.70 14.84
C LYS A 310 -31.29 6.93 14.68
N ASN A 311 -32.44 7.62 14.70
CA ASN A 311 -33.78 7.05 14.51
C ASN A 311 -34.70 8.09 13.83
N PRO A 312 -34.48 8.41 12.54
CA PRO A 312 -35.25 9.44 11.85
C PRO A 312 -36.68 8.95 11.60
N VAL A 313 -37.67 9.77 11.97
CA VAL A 313 -39.06 9.56 11.56
C VAL A 313 -39.18 9.95 10.08
N PRO A 314 -39.70 9.07 9.21
CA PRO A 314 -39.85 9.39 7.79
C PRO A 314 -40.88 10.50 7.59
N LEU A 315 -40.61 11.38 6.63
CA LEU A 315 -41.48 12.51 6.36
C LEU A 315 -41.69 12.76 4.86
N ASP A 316 -42.90 13.16 4.51
CA ASP A 316 -43.28 13.53 3.15
C ASP A 316 -43.29 15.06 3.00
N LEU A 317 -42.67 15.56 1.93
CA LEU A 317 -42.67 16.96 1.56
C LEU A 317 -42.99 17.11 0.08
N GLU A 318 -43.99 17.94 -0.23
CA GLU A 318 -44.35 18.29 -1.59
C GLU A 318 -44.42 19.81 -1.73
N ILE A 319 -43.57 20.36 -2.60
CA ILE A 319 -43.60 21.76 -3.00
C ILE A 319 -43.68 21.78 -4.53
N LYS A 320 -44.75 22.35 -5.07
CA LYS A 320 -44.95 22.48 -6.51
C LYS A 320 -45.58 23.84 -6.82
N PRO A 321 -45.32 24.42 -8.01
CA PRO A 321 -45.98 25.64 -8.44
C PRO A 321 -47.51 25.55 -8.29
N PRO A 322 -48.20 26.63 -7.85
CA PRO A 322 -47.67 27.97 -7.58
C PRO A 322 -47.10 28.17 -6.15
N VAL A 323 -47.08 27.14 -5.32
CA VAL A 323 -46.57 27.21 -3.93
C VAL A 323 -45.05 27.36 -3.96
N ARG A 324 -44.54 28.45 -3.36
CA ARG A 324 -43.10 28.79 -3.35
C ARG A 324 -42.45 28.76 -1.96
N GLY A 325 -43.22 28.47 -0.91
CA GLY A 325 -42.72 28.47 0.46
C GLY A 325 -43.56 27.61 1.39
N LEU A 326 -42.92 27.11 2.44
CA LEU A 326 -43.53 26.32 3.50
C LEU A 326 -43.25 26.99 4.84
N ILE A 327 -44.29 27.22 5.64
CA ILE A 327 -44.15 27.72 7.02
C ILE A 327 -44.36 26.53 7.97
N ILE A 328 -43.34 26.22 8.77
CA ILE A 328 -43.37 25.12 9.74
C ILE A 328 -43.60 25.69 11.15
N THR A 329 -44.80 25.48 11.70
CA THR A 329 -45.18 25.86 13.07
C THR A 329 -45.16 24.64 14.01
N GLY A 330 -45.21 24.84 15.34
CA GLY A 330 -45.11 23.77 16.35
C GLY A 330 -44.24 24.10 17.58
N PRO A 331 -44.27 23.29 18.65
CA PRO A 331 -43.40 23.47 19.83
C PRO A 331 -41.93 23.19 19.50
N ASN A 332 -40.98 23.84 20.20
CA ASN A 332 -39.53 23.65 19.96
C ASN A 332 -39.07 22.18 20.10
N ALA A 333 -39.74 21.38 20.92
CA ALA A 333 -39.45 19.95 21.13
C ALA A 333 -40.00 19.01 20.03
N GLY A 334 -40.81 19.51 19.09
CA GLY A 334 -41.51 18.70 18.07
C GLY A 334 -40.70 18.39 16.81
N GLY A 335 -39.37 18.44 16.86
CA GLY A 335 -38.52 18.08 15.73
C GLY A 335 -38.33 19.17 14.67
N LYS A 336 -38.66 20.44 14.93
CA LYS A 336 -38.34 21.56 14.01
C LYS A 336 -36.85 21.67 13.68
N THR A 337 -35.99 21.31 14.63
CA THR A 337 -34.53 21.31 14.42
C THR A 337 -34.09 20.18 13.48
N ALA A 338 -34.90 19.14 13.25
CA ALA A 338 -34.62 18.16 12.19
C ALA A 338 -34.89 18.73 10.78
N TRP A 339 -35.67 19.81 10.67
CA TRP A 339 -35.91 20.57 9.44
C TRP A 339 -34.91 21.72 9.24
N LYS A 340 -34.44 22.30 10.35
CA LYS A 340 -33.46 23.38 10.36
C LYS A 340 -32.10 22.81 10.72
N THR A 341 -31.23 22.78 9.73
CA THR A 341 -29.87 22.30 9.82
C THR A 341 -29.02 23.38 10.52
N LYS A 342 -29.21 23.48 11.85
CA LYS A 342 -28.37 24.28 12.75
C LYS A 342 -27.42 23.34 13.51
N PRO A 343 -26.14 23.70 13.67
CA PRO A 343 -25.23 22.98 14.53
C PRO A 343 -25.78 22.99 15.96
N GLN A 344 -25.86 21.82 16.60
CA GLN A 344 -25.99 21.77 18.04
C GLN A 344 -24.65 22.22 18.62
N GLU A 345 -24.62 23.43 19.19
CA GLU A 345 -23.56 23.80 20.14
C GLU A 345 -23.76 22.93 21.38
N THR A 346 -22.83 22.01 21.59
CA THR A 346 -22.67 21.27 22.85
C THR A 346 -22.17 22.23 23.93
N THR A 347 -22.92 22.31 25.03
CA THR A 347 -22.56 22.98 26.28
C THR A 347 -21.37 22.31 26.97
#